data_AF-A0A2A9NP36-F1
#
_entry.id   AF-A0A2A9NP36-F1
#
_cell.length_a   1.000
_cell.length_b   1.000
_cell.length_c   1.000
_cell.angle_alpha   90.00
_cell.angle_beta   90.00
_cell.angle_gamma   90.00
#
_symmetry.space_group_name_H-M   'P 1'
#
loop_
_entity.id
_entity.type
_entity.pdbx_description
1 polymer ?
#
loop_
_entity_poly.entity_id
_entity_poly.type
_entity_poly.pdbx_seq_one_letter_code
_entity_poly.pdbx_strand_id
1 'polypeptide(L)'
;MTGVFLDNNNRGDRADQLASDVQHLQEQIRQSVSDAKNHDERAVVYLNEVIKARGFKTLDDFIKEAEKKLSEEQREEYHKLKKEVEDLDDDVKLAFTIGSGLYFFGATLKLSATILRMFLQRQLLVIGIRTISMGLLRLLSGDLPAGLKFIRAASKMLSRFFRGGRVVGRAATAFRRLKVFGKALCVAGILIDVVTFAIDFSQEKKQRDGLQAAIKELCIARFEVKKIQMHASVVVTYSSDARATLDYAATMQDLVKQGLLTQEVVDAQVNKKLDQWITSGVEIDGKKLPSMKEELDAITDAKVYETLDKFDKDRSAWLNEDPGLKYIVDELEKKEKQEKAKEEKEEQ
;
A
#
# COMPACT_ATOMS: atom_id res chain seq x y z
N MET A 1 -36.94 5.06 34.11
CA MET A 1 -36.64 5.77 32.84
C MET A 1 -35.16 6.11 32.66
N THR A 2 -34.26 5.67 33.55
CA THR A 2 -32.82 6.01 33.48
C THR A 2 -31.98 5.07 32.60
N GLY A 3 -32.45 3.86 32.28
CA GLY A 3 -31.66 2.87 31.53
C GLY A 3 -31.51 3.16 30.02
N VAL A 4 -32.50 3.79 29.38
CA VAL A 4 -32.48 3.97 27.90
C VAL A 4 -31.52 5.08 27.48
N PHE A 5 -31.42 6.16 28.27
CA PHE A 5 -30.45 7.24 28.04
C PHE A 5 -29.00 6.79 28.24
N LEU A 6 -28.73 5.92 29.22
CA LEU A 6 -27.39 5.38 29.47
C LEU A 6 -26.85 4.60 28.26
N ASP A 7 -27.71 3.85 27.54
CA ASP A 7 -27.27 3.08 26.38
C ASP A 7 -26.94 3.97 25.17
N ASN A 8 -27.62 5.11 24.99
CA ASN A 8 -27.30 6.03 23.89
C ASN A 8 -25.97 6.77 24.12
N ASN A 9 -25.61 7.07 25.37
CA ASN A 9 -24.30 7.61 25.70
C ASN A 9 -23.19 6.62 25.34
N ASN A 10 -23.32 5.35 25.73
CA ASN A 10 -22.36 4.31 25.37
C ASN A 10 -22.19 4.15 23.84
N ARG A 11 -23.29 4.26 23.08
CA ARG A 11 -23.24 4.22 21.61
C ARG A 11 -22.54 5.45 21.01
N GLY A 12 -22.83 6.63 21.54
CA GLY A 12 -22.16 7.87 21.15
C GLY A 12 -20.64 7.76 21.38
N ASP A 13 -20.25 7.40 22.61
CA ASP A 13 -18.86 7.21 22.99
C ASP A 13 -18.16 6.17 22.12
N ARG A 14 -18.84 5.06 21.78
CA ARG A 14 -18.29 4.04 20.87
C ARG A 14 -18.13 4.56 19.45
N ALA A 15 -19.09 5.31 18.92
CA ALA A 15 -18.98 5.90 17.60
C ALA A 15 -17.80 6.89 17.54
N ASP A 16 -17.66 7.77 18.52
CA ASP A 16 -16.55 8.73 18.61
C ASP A 16 -15.20 8.01 18.72
N GLN A 17 -15.13 6.95 19.53
CA GLN A 17 -13.94 6.12 19.67
C GLN A 17 -13.53 5.47 18.33
N LEU A 18 -14.48 4.89 17.61
CA LEU A 18 -14.21 4.27 16.31
C LEU A 18 -13.77 5.30 15.26
N ALA A 19 -14.40 6.48 15.26
CA ALA A 19 -14.01 7.58 14.37
C ALA A 19 -12.59 8.07 14.67
N SER A 20 -12.24 8.22 15.95
CA SER A 20 -10.89 8.58 16.40
C SER A 20 -9.86 7.52 16.00
N ASP A 21 -10.18 6.23 16.13
CA ASP A 21 -9.28 5.14 15.69
C ASP A 21 -9.04 5.19 14.18
N VAL A 22 -10.09 5.43 13.40
CA VAL A 22 -9.99 5.58 11.95
C VAL A 22 -9.03 6.72 11.62
N GLN A 23 -9.19 7.89 12.24
CA GLN A 23 -8.27 9.02 12.06
C GLN A 23 -6.83 8.68 12.49
N HIS A 24 -6.66 7.99 13.61
CA HIS A 24 -5.33 7.61 14.09
C HIS A 24 -4.63 6.66 13.11
N LEU A 25 -5.32 5.63 12.62
CA LEU A 25 -4.78 4.70 11.63
C LEU A 25 -4.44 5.42 10.31
N GLN A 26 -5.23 6.41 9.92
CA GLN A 26 -4.94 7.25 8.75
C GLN A 26 -3.68 8.09 8.94
N GLU A 27 -3.47 8.64 10.13
CA GLU A 27 -2.25 9.39 10.44
C GLU A 27 -1.02 8.48 10.46
N GLN A 28 -1.15 7.24 10.95
CA GLN A 28 -0.07 6.24 10.85
C GLN A 28 0.29 5.93 9.38
N ILE A 29 -0.71 5.86 8.50
CA ILE A 29 -0.48 5.72 7.06
C ILE A 29 0.22 6.98 6.52
N ARG A 30 -0.22 8.19 6.90
CA ARG A 30 0.42 9.45 6.50
C ARG A 30 1.90 9.48 6.88
N GLN A 31 2.21 9.16 8.14
CA GLN A 31 3.57 9.12 8.64
C GLN A 31 4.42 8.11 7.86
N SER A 32 3.89 6.90 7.63
CA SER A 32 4.59 5.86 6.85
C SER A 32 4.91 6.32 5.41
N VAL A 33 3.99 7.07 4.77
CA VAL A 33 4.22 7.66 3.45
C VAL A 33 5.28 8.75 3.49
N SER A 34 5.23 9.62 4.50
CA SER A 34 6.22 10.69 4.69
C SER A 34 7.61 10.12 4.94
N ASP A 35 7.72 9.08 5.77
CA ASP A 35 8.99 8.39 6.02
C ASP A 35 9.52 7.77 4.74
N ALA A 36 8.67 7.07 3.98
CA ALA A 36 9.03 6.53 2.67
C ALA A 36 9.53 7.63 1.71
N LYS A 37 8.92 8.82 1.73
CA LYS A 37 9.39 9.98 0.95
C LYS A 37 10.79 10.42 1.37
N ASN A 38 11.03 10.58 2.67
CA ASN A 38 12.33 10.97 3.20
C ASN A 38 13.41 9.92 2.87
N HIS A 39 13.05 8.63 2.87
CA HIS A 39 13.92 7.56 2.41
C HIS A 39 14.24 7.69 0.92
N ASP A 40 13.24 8.00 0.10
CA ASP A 40 13.36 8.18 -1.33
C ASP A 40 14.25 9.37 -1.72
N GLU A 41 14.06 10.53 -1.08
CA GLU A 41 14.90 11.71 -1.31
C GLU A 41 16.38 11.41 -1.01
N ARG A 42 16.64 10.71 0.10
CA ARG A 42 18.00 10.24 0.44
C ARG A 42 18.53 9.23 -0.57
N ALA A 43 17.67 8.36 -1.09
CA ALA A 43 18.05 7.41 -2.14
C ALA A 43 18.42 8.12 -3.45
N VAL A 44 17.71 9.20 -3.83
CA VAL A 44 18.08 10.02 -5.00
C VAL A 44 19.45 10.65 -4.82
N VAL A 45 19.75 11.23 -3.66
CA VAL A 45 21.07 11.82 -3.38
C VAL A 45 22.17 10.77 -3.55
N TYR A 46 22.00 9.62 -2.89
CA TYR A 46 22.95 8.51 -2.98
C TYR A 46 23.12 7.99 -4.41
N LEU A 47 22.02 7.76 -5.13
CA LEU A 47 22.09 7.30 -6.52
C LEU A 47 22.78 8.31 -7.42
N ASN A 48 22.56 9.61 -7.20
CA ASN A 48 23.27 10.67 -7.91
C ASN A 48 24.78 10.65 -7.65
N GLU A 49 25.23 10.36 -6.42
CA GLU A 49 26.66 10.18 -6.13
C GLU A 49 27.23 8.98 -6.88
N VAL A 50 26.55 7.84 -6.82
CA VAL A 50 26.97 6.59 -7.46
C VAL A 50 27.08 6.73 -8.98
N ILE A 51 26.11 7.35 -9.64
CA ILE A 51 26.14 7.53 -11.11
C ILE A 51 27.09 8.64 -11.55
N LYS A 52 27.34 9.67 -10.72
CA LYS A 52 28.37 10.68 -10.98
C LYS A 52 29.76 10.07 -11.00
N ALA A 53 30.03 9.14 -10.08
CA ALA A 53 31.24 8.33 -10.11
C ALA A 53 31.37 7.48 -11.39
N ARG A 54 30.27 7.28 -12.14
CA ARG A 54 30.23 6.59 -13.44
C ARG A 54 30.15 7.53 -14.65
N GLY A 55 30.34 8.84 -14.45
CA GLY A 55 30.40 9.84 -15.51
C GLY A 55 29.05 10.44 -15.93
N PHE A 56 27.95 10.14 -15.23
CA PHE A 56 26.65 10.77 -15.49
C PHE A 56 26.47 12.02 -14.63
N LYS A 57 25.83 13.07 -15.16
CA LYS A 57 25.63 14.32 -14.38
C LYS A 57 24.50 14.18 -13.35
N THR A 58 23.41 13.52 -13.73
CA THR A 58 22.20 13.34 -12.92
C THR A 58 21.56 11.97 -13.13
N LEU A 59 20.65 11.59 -12.21
CA LEU A 59 19.87 10.35 -12.29
C LEU A 59 18.99 10.32 -13.53
N ASP A 60 18.43 11.47 -13.91
CA ASP A 60 17.63 11.57 -15.13
C ASP A 60 18.47 11.38 -16.39
N ASP A 61 19.69 11.92 -16.44
CA ASP A 61 20.60 11.70 -17.57
C ASP A 61 20.97 10.21 -17.67
N PHE A 62 21.22 9.58 -16.53
CA PHE A 62 21.47 8.15 -16.45
C PHE A 62 20.29 7.32 -16.95
N ILE A 63 19.07 7.63 -16.48
CA ILE A 63 17.83 6.96 -16.89
C ILE A 63 17.63 7.10 -18.40
N LYS A 64 17.76 8.32 -18.96
CA LYS A 64 17.61 8.59 -20.40
C LYS A 64 18.61 7.81 -21.25
N GLU A 65 19.88 7.72 -20.82
CA GLU A 65 20.87 6.96 -21.56
C GLU A 65 20.65 5.44 -21.44
N ALA A 66 20.23 4.97 -20.27
CA ALA A 66 19.97 3.56 -20.05
C ALA A 66 18.68 3.08 -20.76
N GLU A 67 17.69 3.96 -20.90
CA GLU A 67 16.46 3.73 -21.68
C GLU A 67 16.73 3.41 -23.15
N LYS A 68 17.76 4.02 -23.74
CA LYS A 68 18.20 3.71 -25.11
C LYS A 68 18.72 2.28 -25.27
N LYS A 69 19.11 1.62 -24.19
CA LYS A 69 19.64 0.25 -24.18
C LYS A 69 18.58 -0.82 -23.97
N LEU A 70 17.35 -0.44 -23.67
CA LEU A 70 16.23 -1.37 -23.52
C LEU A 70 15.84 -2.00 -24.85
N SER A 71 15.32 -3.23 -24.80
CA SER A 71 14.55 -3.77 -25.92
C SER A 71 13.31 -2.93 -26.16
N GLU A 72 12.73 -3.02 -27.36
CA GLU A 72 11.52 -2.26 -27.70
C GLU A 72 10.37 -2.58 -26.74
N GLU A 73 10.15 -3.87 -26.44
CA GLU A 73 9.13 -4.32 -25.48
C GLU A 73 9.33 -3.72 -24.08
N GLN A 74 10.57 -3.72 -23.57
CA GLN A 74 10.90 -3.15 -22.27
C GLN A 74 10.72 -1.63 -22.25
N ARG A 75 11.07 -0.95 -23.35
CA ARG A 75 10.93 0.50 -23.48
C ARG A 75 9.46 0.90 -23.54
N GLU A 76 8.64 0.18 -24.30
CA GLU A 76 7.19 0.39 -24.34
C GLU A 76 6.55 0.17 -22.97
N GLU A 77 6.92 -0.90 -22.26
CA GLU A 77 6.43 -1.15 -20.90
C GLU A 77 6.83 -0.02 -19.94
N TYR A 78 8.10 0.41 -19.98
CA TYR A 78 8.59 1.54 -19.20
C TYR A 78 7.84 2.84 -19.49
N HIS A 79 7.68 3.21 -20.77
CA HIS A 79 6.95 4.42 -21.17
C HIS A 79 5.49 4.39 -20.74
N LYS A 80 4.83 3.23 -20.86
CA LYS A 80 3.46 3.04 -20.41
C LYS A 80 3.34 3.29 -18.92
N LEU A 81 4.28 2.79 -18.13
CA LEU A 81 4.32 3.01 -16.68
C LEU A 81 4.61 4.47 -16.35
N LYS A 82 5.60 5.07 -17.01
CA LYS A 82 5.94 6.49 -16.84
C LYS A 82 4.71 7.38 -17.07
N LYS A 83 3.99 7.16 -18.18
CA LYS A 83 2.77 7.91 -18.50
C LYS A 83 1.66 7.73 -17.46
N GLU A 84 1.56 6.56 -16.84
CA GLU A 84 0.57 6.30 -15.79
C GLU A 84 0.86 7.02 -14.47
N VAL A 85 2.13 7.38 -14.21
CA VAL A 85 2.54 8.08 -12.99
C VAL A 85 2.81 9.57 -13.18
N GLU A 86 3.10 10.01 -14.42
CA GLU A 86 3.49 11.38 -14.74
C GLU A 86 2.39 12.41 -14.39
N ASP A 87 1.12 12.03 -14.48
CA ASP A 87 0.00 12.91 -14.16
C ASP A 87 -0.49 12.79 -12.70
N LEU A 88 0.19 12.05 -11.84
CA LEU A 88 -0.26 11.78 -10.47
C LEU A 88 0.17 12.89 -9.50
N ASP A 89 1.23 12.68 -8.73
CA ASP A 89 1.78 13.63 -7.75
C ASP A 89 3.31 13.50 -7.77
N ASP A 90 4.01 14.58 -7.41
CA ASP A 90 5.46 14.63 -7.46
C ASP A 90 6.10 13.58 -6.54
N ASP A 91 5.43 13.17 -5.46
CA ASP A 91 5.90 12.08 -4.60
C ASP A 91 5.86 10.72 -5.29
N VAL A 92 4.85 10.50 -6.15
CA VAL A 92 4.75 9.27 -6.95
C VAL A 92 5.76 9.29 -8.09
N LYS A 93 5.97 10.47 -8.72
CA LYS A 93 7.05 10.66 -9.70
C LYS A 93 8.41 10.41 -9.08
N LEU A 94 8.68 10.93 -7.88
CA LEU A 94 9.94 10.72 -7.16
C LEU A 94 10.19 9.23 -6.94
N ALA A 95 9.20 8.51 -6.40
CA ALA A 95 9.28 7.07 -6.23
C ALA A 95 9.52 6.36 -7.57
N PHE A 96 8.83 6.76 -8.64
CA PHE A 96 9.07 6.22 -9.98
C PHE A 96 10.48 6.49 -10.49
N THR A 97 11.00 7.71 -10.34
CA THR A 97 12.35 8.09 -10.77
C THR A 97 13.41 7.27 -10.05
N ILE A 98 13.29 7.09 -8.72
CA ILE A 98 14.22 6.23 -7.96
C ILE A 98 14.16 4.81 -8.48
N GLY A 99 12.95 4.28 -8.60
CA GLY A 99 12.71 2.94 -9.10
C GLY A 99 13.29 2.66 -10.48
N SER A 100 13.08 3.60 -11.39
CA SER A 100 13.63 3.60 -12.73
C SER A 100 15.14 3.66 -12.67
N GLY A 101 15.69 4.57 -11.86
CA GLY A 101 17.12 4.67 -11.57
C GLY A 101 17.72 3.35 -11.12
N LEU A 102 17.07 2.65 -10.18
CA LEU A 102 17.49 1.35 -9.67
C LEU A 102 17.42 0.25 -10.74
N TYR A 103 16.32 0.20 -11.49
CA TYR A 103 16.14 -0.73 -12.61
C TYR A 103 17.25 -0.54 -13.66
N PHE A 104 17.48 0.70 -14.09
CA PHE A 104 18.52 1.04 -15.05
C PHE A 104 19.92 0.84 -14.50
N PHE A 105 20.12 1.07 -13.19
CA PHE A 105 21.38 0.78 -12.52
C PHE A 105 21.72 -0.70 -12.60
N GLY A 106 20.74 -1.56 -12.29
CA GLY A 106 20.85 -2.99 -12.50
C GLY A 106 21.18 -3.34 -13.97
N ALA A 107 20.54 -2.68 -14.94
CA ALA A 107 20.79 -2.94 -16.35
C ALA A 107 22.24 -2.58 -16.74
N THR A 108 22.78 -1.48 -16.21
CA THR A 108 24.19 -1.11 -16.46
C THR A 108 25.19 -2.02 -15.76
N LEU A 109 24.80 -2.66 -14.67
CA LEU A 109 25.55 -3.74 -14.03
C LEU A 109 25.42 -5.08 -14.78
N LYS A 110 24.76 -5.09 -15.94
CA LYS A 110 24.51 -6.30 -16.75
C LYS A 110 23.83 -7.41 -15.95
N LEU A 111 23.00 -7.04 -14.95
CA LEU A 111 22.19 -8.03 -14.25
C LEU A 111 21.28 -8.74 -15.25
N SER A 112 21.07 -10.05 -15.06
CA SER A 112 20.16 -10.82 -15.92
C SER A 112 18.78 -10.18 -16.09
N ALA A 113 18.14 -10.41 -17.24
CA ALA A 113 16.79 -9.93 -17.52
C ALA A 113 15.77 -10.33 -16.43
N THR A 114 15.96 -11.51 -15.82
CA THR A 114 15.16 -12.00 -14.69
C THR A 114 15.27 -11.07 -13.47
N ILE A 115 16.49 -10.68 -13.09
CA ILE A 115 16.75 -9.76 -11.97
C ILE A 115 16.13 -8.39 -12.26
N LEU A 116 16.34 -7.87 -13.48
CA LEU A 116 15.79 -6.58 -13.90
C LEU A 116 14.27 -6.56 -13.85
N ARG A 117 13.63 -7.63 -14.36
CA ARG A 117 12.18 -7.80 -14.29
C ARG A 117 11.69 -7.83 -12.84
N MET A 118 12.40 -8.50 -11.93
CA MET A 118 12.06 -8.50 -10.50
C MET A 118 12.17 -7.11 -9.88
N PHE A 119 13.21 -6.34 -10.20
CA PHE A 119 13.34 -4.95 -9.75
C PHE A 119 12.18 -4.08 -10.26
N LEU A 120 11.84 -4.18 -11.55
CA LEU A 120 10.72 -3.44 -12.13
C LEU A 120 9.39 -3.82 -11.45
N GLN A 121 9.12 -5.11 -11.30
CA GLN A 121 7.94 -5.62 -10.63
C GLN A 121 7.85 -5.12 -9.18
N ARG A 122 8.93 -5.21 -8.41
CA ARG A 122 8.97 -4.68 -7.04
C ARG A 122 8.69 -3.19 -7.02
N GLN A 123 9.26 -2.45 -7.95
CA GLN A 123 9.02 -1.02 -8.02
C GLN A 123 7.55 -0.70 -8.27
N LEU A 124 6.88 -1.48 -9.12
CA LEU A 124 5.43 -1.35 -9.31
C LEU A 124 4.63 -1.62 -8.05
N LEU A 125 5.07 -2.56 -7.21
CA LEU A 125 4.44 -2.82 -5.91
C LEU A 125 4.61 -1.61 -4.97
N VAL A 126 5.84 -1.10 -4.84
CA VAL A 126 6.15 0.05 -3.97
C VAL A 126 5.41 1.30 -4.42
N ILE A 127 5.51 1.65 -5.71
CA ILE A 127 4.80 2.79 -6.30
C ILE A 127 3.30 2.57 -6.17
N GLY A 128 2.79 1.37 -6.43
CA GLY A 128 1.37 1.05 -6.29
C GLY A 128 0.85 1.30 -4.87
N ILE A 129 1.58 0.85 -3.85
CA ILE A 129 1.19 1.04 -2.45
C ILE A 129 1.32 2.49 -2.01
N ARG A 130 2.36 3.19 -2.46
CA ARG A 130 2.49 4.63 -2.19
C ARG A 130 1.37 5.42 -2.87
N THR A 131 1.05 5.06 -4.10
CA THR A 131 -0.06 5.65 -4.85
C THR A 131 -1.38 5.38 -4.13
N ILE A 132 -1.61 4.19 -3.59
CA ILE A 132 -2.77 3.91 -2.72
C ILE A 132 -2.79 4.84 -1.53
N SER A 133 -1.68 4.89 -0.80
CA SER A 133 -1.60 5.66 0.44
C SER A 133 -1.84 7.15 0.19
N MET A 134 -1.28 7.72 -0.89
CA MET A 134 -1.57 9.08 -1.35
C MET A 134 -3.03 9.25 -1.75
N GLY A 135 -3.60 8.29 -2.46
CA GLY A 135 -5.01 8.30 -2.81
C GLY A 135 -5.91 8.35 -1.58
N LEU A 136 -5.59 7.56 -0.55
CA LEU A 136 -6.30 7.61 0.72
C LEU A 136 -6.14 8.96 1.39
N LEU A 137 -4.93 9.51 1.51
CA LEU A 137 -4.73 10.83 2.10
C LEU A 137 -5.53 11.93 1.40
N ARG A 138 -5.64 11.87 0.06
CA ARG A 138 -6.47 12.80 -0.72
C ARG A 138 -7.97 12.59 -0.45
N LEU A 139 -8.44 11.34 -0.42
CA LEU A 139 -9.83 11.01 -0.04
C LEU A 139 -10.18 11.56 1.34
N LEU A 140 -9.27 11.44 2.30
CA LEU A 140 -9.45 11.92 3.67
C LEU A 140 -9.41 13.42 3.81
N SER A 141 -8.71 14.09 2.91
CA SER A 141 -8.67 15.56 2.84
C SER A 141 -9.87 16.14 2.09
N GLY A 142 -10.84 15.31 1.68
CA GLY A 142 -12.03 15.73 0.94
C GLY A 142 -11.84 15.82 -0.58
N ASP A 143 -10.64 15.56 -1.10
CA ASP A 143 -10.34 15.58 -2.55
C ASP A 143 -10.65 14.23 -3.19
N LEU A 144 -11.95 13.92 -3.28
CA LEU A 144 -12.45 12.66 -3.82
C LEU A 144 -11.97 12.37 -5.26
N PRO A 145 -12.03 13.32 -6.22
CA PRO A 145 -11.60 13.06 -7.60
C PRO A 145 -10.12 12.69 -7.68
N ALA A 146 -9.23 13.43 -7.01
CA ALA A 146 -7.81 13.08 -6.98
C ALA A 146 -7.60 11.74 -6.28
N GLY A 147 -8.19 11.56 -5.10
CA GLY A 147 -8.05 10.33 -4.33
C GLY A 147 -8.42 9.08 -5.13
N LEU A 148 -9.57 9.10 -5.83
CA LEU A 148 -9.97 8.00 -6.72
C LEU A 148 -9.04 7.84 -7.93
N LYS A 149 -8.49 8.93 -8.49
CA LYS A 149 -7.48 8.85 -9.57
C LYS A 149 -6.26 8.06 -9.12
N PHE A 150 -5.73 8.33 -7.92
CA PHE A 150 -4.62 7.58 -7.33
C PHE A 150 -4.97 6.10 -7.12
N ILE A 151 -6.10 5.80 -6.48
CA ILE A 151 -6.51 4.40 -6.23
C ILE A 151 -6.64 3.62 -7.55
N ARG A 152 -7.21 4.23 -8.60
CA ARG A 152 -7.32 3.60 -9.93
C ARG A 152 -5.96 3.37 -10.56
N ALA A 153 -5.06 4.35 -10.51
CA ALA A 153 -3.70 4.21 -11.04
C ALA A 153 -2.95 3.08 -10.33
N ALA A 154 -3.01 3.05 -9.00
CA ALA A 154 -2.40 1.99 -8.21
C ALA A 154 -2.97 0.61 -8.53
N SER A 155 -4.30 0.49 -8.64
CA SER A 155 -4.96 -0.77 -9.01
C SER A 155 -4.48 -1.26 -10.37
N LYS A 156 -4.34 -0.38 -11.37
CA LYS A 156 -3.75 -0.73 -12.66
C LYS A 156 -2.32 -1.24 -12.53
N MET A 157 -1.45 -0.52 -11.82
CA MET A 157 -0.05 -0.92 -11.59
C MET A 157 0.06 -2.29 -10.89
N LEU A 158 -0.69 -2.47 -9.81
CA LEU A 158 -0.71 -3.70 -9.03
C LEU A 158 -1.30 -4.87 -9.82
N SER A 159 -2.34 -4.64 -10.62
CA SER A 159 -2.90 -5.68 -11.49
C SER A 159 -1.89 -6.26 -12.47
N ARG A 160 -0.95 -5.44 -12.97
CA ARG A 160 0.15 -5.89 -13.83
C ARG A 160 1.18 -6.69 -13.05
N PHE A 161 1.57 -6.20 -11.87
CA PHE A 161 2.45 -6.92 -10.97
C PHE A 161 1.92 -8.33 -10.69
N PHE A 162 0.63 -8.45 -10.37
CA PHE A 162 0.04 -9.73 -10.05
C PHE A 162 -0.23 -10.61 -11.29
N ARG A 163 -0.65 -10.07 -12.45
CA ARG A 163 -0.90 -10.91 -13.66
C ARG A 163 0.29 -11.79 -14.09
N GLY A 164 1.52 -11.42 -13.70
CA GLY A 164 2.74 -12.18 -14.01
C GLY A 164 3.22 -13.19 -12.96
N GLY A 165 2.56 -13.33 -11.80
CA GLY A 165 3.05 -14.17 -10.70
C GLY A 165 1.95 -15.00 -10.01
N ARG A 166 2.28 -16.09 -9.31
CA ARG A 166 1.30 -16.93 -8.56
C ARG A 166 0.65 -16.24 -7.34
N VAL A 167 0.87 -14.94 -7.12
CA VAL A 167 0.53 -14.19 -5.88
C VAL A 167 -0.84 -13.47 -5.98
N VAL A 168 -1.69 -13.82 -6.95
CA VAL A 168 -2.73 -12.91 -7.48
C VAL A 168 -4.04 -12.88 -6.72
N GLY A 169 -4.42 -13.97 -6.03
CA GLY A 169 -5.81 -14.10 -5.58
C GLY A 169 -6.22 -13.03 -4.56
N ARG A 170 -5.47 -12.94 -3.45
CA ARG A 170 -5.92 -12.19 -2.26
C ARG A 170 -5.57 -10.71 -2.31
N ALA A 171 -4.32 -10.37 -2.69
CA ALA A 171 -3.90 -8.98 -2.79
C ALA A 171 -4.69 -8.21 -3.87
N ALA A 172 -4.87 -8.79 -5.06
CA ALA A 172 -5.67 -8.14 -6.11
C ALA A 172 -7.14 -7.95 -5.70
N THR A 173 -7.71 -8.88 -4.92
CA THR A 173 -9.07 -8.74 -4.36
C THR A 173 -9.13 -7.60 -3.33
N ALA A 174 -8.16 -7.50 -2.43
CA ALA A 174 -8.06 -6.38 -1.48
C ALA A 174 -7.93 -5.03 -2.21
N PHE A 175 -7.13 -4.97 -3.29
CA PHE A 175 -6.97 -3.73 -4.07
C PHE A 175 -8.19 -3.36 -4.91
N ARG A 176 -9.01 -4.33 -5.33
CA ARG A 176 -10.33 -4.03 -5.94
C ARG A 176 -11.29 -3.43 -4.92
N ARG A 177 -11.33 -3.96 -3.70
CA ARG A 177 -12.15 -3.45 -2.59
C ARG A 177 -11.77 -2.02 -2.19
N LEU A 178 -10.51 -1.64 -2.39
CA LEU A 178 -9.99 -0.29 -2.14
C LEU A 178 -10.69 0.84 -2.94
N LYS A 179 -11.22 0.55 -4.14
CA LYS A 179 -12.01 1.53 -4.92
C LYS A 179 -13.36 1.83 -4.26
N VAL A 180 -14.02 0.79 -3.77
CA VAL A 180 -15.28 0.85 -3.01
C VAL A 180 -15.06 1.61 -1.69
N PHE A 181 -13.90 1.39 -1.08
CA PHE A 181 -13.47 2.01 0.15
C PHE A 181 -13.26 3.53 0.05
N GLY A 182 -12.85 4.06 -1.11
CA GLY A 182 -12.71 5.51 -1.28
C GLY A 182 -14.00 6.28 -1.01
N LYS A 183 -15.16 5.68 -1.31
CA LYS A 183 -16.47 6.24 -0.94
C LYS A 183 -16.81 6.01 0.54
N ALA A 184 -16.40 4.89 1.13
CA ALA A 184 -16.60 4.61 2.56
C ALA A 184 -15.74 5.51 3.48
N LEU A 185 -14.56 5.95 3.03
CA LEU A 185 -13.77 6.93 3.79
C LEU A 185 -14.38 8.33 3.78
N CYS A 186 -15.04 8.74 2.69
CA CYS A 186 -15.87 9.95 2.71
C CYS A 186 -17.00 9.83 3.74
N VAL A 187 -17.47 8.60 4.03
CA VAL A 187 -18.46 8.37 5.08
C VAL A 187 -17.90 8.72 6.46
N ALA A 188 -16.59 8.63 6.74
CA ALA A 188 -16.05 9.09 8.03
C ALA A 188 -16.17 10.62 8.22
N GLY A 189 -15.95 11.41 7.16
CA GLY A 189 -16.22 12.86 7.17
C GLY A 189 -17.72 13.15 7.33
N ILE A 190 -18.57 12.39 6.63
CA ILE A 190 -20.03 12.45 6.76
C ILE A 190 -20.50 11.95 8.14
N LEU A 191 -19.78 11.04 8.79
CA LEU A 191 -20.15 10.47 10.08
C LEU A 191 -19.92 11.44 11.23
N ILE A 192 -18.93 12.33 11.12
CA ILE A 192 -18.79 13.46 12.05
C ILE A 192 -20.02 14.37 11.93
N ASP A 193 -20.46 14.68 10.70
CA ASP A 193 -21.68 15.44 10.48
C ASP A 193 -22.92 14.69 10.98
N VAL A 194 -23.02 13.37 10.78
CA VAL A 194 -24.17 12.54 11.23
C VAL A 194 -24.20 12.37 12.75
N VAL A 195 -23.06 12.23 13.43
CA VAL A 195 -22.99 12.19 14.90
C VAL A 195 -23.42 13.55 15.45
N THR A 196 -22.95 14.64 14.85
CA THR A 196 -23.38 16.01 15.20
C THR A 196 -24.89 16.18 14.98
N PHE A 197 -25.42 15.70 13.84
CA PHE A 197 -26.85 15.76 13.52
C PHE A 197 -27.72 14.85 14.41
N ALA A 198 -27.19 13.71 14.85
CA ALA A 198 -27.90 12.77 15.72
C ALA A 198 -28.00 13.29 17.16
N ILE A 199 -27.03 14.08 17.62
CA ILE A 199 -27.08 14.80 18.90
C ILE A 199 -28.15 15.89 18.86
N ASP A 200 -28.39 16.52 17.70
CA ASP A 200 -29.39 17.59 17.54
C ASP A 200 -30.85 17.11 17.39
N PHE A 201 -31.09 15.80 17.20
CA PHE A 201 -32.45 15.28 16.96
C PHE A 201 -33.16 14.85 18.26
N SER A 202 -34.32 15.48 18.58
CA SER A 202 -35.08 15.23 19.82
C SER A 202 -35.84 13.89 19.91
N GLN A 203 -35.65 12.96 18.94
CA GLN A 203 -36.35 11.67 18.92
C GLN A 203 -35.40 10.52 19.27
N GLU A 204 -35.41 10.12 20.54
CA GLU A 204 -34.54 9.09 21.16
C GLU A 204 -34.42 7.77 20.36
N LYS A 205 -35.53 7.27 19.78
CA LYS A 205 -35.50 6.05 18.96
C LYS A 205 -34.69 6.23 17.67
N LYS A 206 -34.86 7.37 16.99
CA LYS A 206 -34.11 7.67 15.76
C LYS A 206 -32.63 7.86 16.04
N GLN A 207 -32.30 8.47 17.18
CA GLN A 207 -30.92 8.62 17.63
C GLN A 207 -30.27 7.24 17.84
N ARG A 208 -30.94 6.32 18.55
CA ARG A 208 -30.44 4.96 18.77
C ARG A 208 -30.15 4.22 17.47
N ASP A 209 -31.15 4.16 16.58
CA ASP A 209 -31.02 3.42 15.32
C ASP A 209 -29.95 4.07 14.41
N GLY A 210 -29.81 5.40 14.45
CA GLY A 210 -28.76 6.16 13.77
C GLY A 210 -27.36 5.85 14.30
N LEU A 211 -27.17 5.87 15.63
CA LEU A 211 -25.89 5.52 16.26
C LEU A 211 -25.50 4.06 16.00
N GLN A 212 -26.46 3.13 16.05
CA GLN A 212 -26.23 1.72 15.68
C GLN A 212 -25.73 1.58 14.23
N ALA A 213 -26.34 2.30 13.29
CA ALA A 213 -25.91 2.30 11.90
C ALA A 213 -24.50 2.91 11.76
N ALA A 214 -24.22 4.01 12.46
CA ALA A 214 -22.93 4.67 12.48
C ALA A 214 -21.82 3.73 13.01
N ILE A 215 -22.04 3.04 14.13
CA ILE A 215 -21.09 2.07 14.69
C ILE A 215 -20.76 0.98 13.66
N LYS A 216 -21.77 0.41 12.98
CA LYS A 216 -21.54 -0.63 11.96
C LYS A 216 -20.69 -0.12 10.80
N GLU A 217 -21.02 1.06 10.26
CA GLU A 217 -20.25 1.68 9.18
C GLU A 217 -18.83 2.03 9.61
N LEU A 218 -18.65 2.55 10.82
CA LEU A 218 -17.33 2.85 11.39
C LEU A 218 -16.49 1.60 11.61
N CYS A 219 -17.07 0.49 12.08
CA CYS A 219 -16.36 -0.79 12.20
C CYS A 219 -15.90 -1.30 10.82
N ILE A 220 -16.72 -1.17 9.77
CA ILE A 220 -16.34 -1.53 8.40
C ILE A 220 -15.19 -0.63 7.91
N ALA A 221 -15.30 0.69 8.11
CA ALA A 221 -14.26 1.64 7.70
C ALA A 221 -12.94 1.36 8.42
N ARG A 222 -12.97 1.21 9.75
CA ARG A 222 -11.79 0.90 10.58
C ARG A 222 -11.12 -0.40 10.16
N PHE A 223 -11.90 -1.43 9.85
CA PHE A 223 -11.40 -2.70 9.34
C PHE A 223 -10.57 -2.54 8.06
N GLU A 224 -11.11 -1.84 7.06
CA GLU A 224 -10.40 -1.61 5.80
C GLU A 224 -9.17 -0.69 5.97
N VAL A 225 -9.28 0.41 6.75
CA VAL A 225 -8.12 1.28 7.05
C VAL A 225 -7.00 0.45 7.70
N LYS A 226 -7.35 -0.40 8.68
CA LYS A 226 -6.37 -1.24 9.36
C LYS A 226 -5.69 -2.21 8.41
N LYS A 227 -6.45 -2.85 7.53
CA LYS A 227 -5.91 -3.76 6.52
C LYS A 227 -4.89 -3.08 5.61
N ILE A 228 -5.21 -1.85 5.17
CA ILE A 228 -4.29 -1.04 4.37
C ILE A 228 -3.05 -0.66 5.17
N GLN A 229 -3.23 -0.19 6.41
CA GLN A 229 -2.13 0.16 7.31
C GLN A 229 -1.16 -1.03 7.47
N MET A 230 -1.68 -2.25 7.64
CA MET A 230 -0.86 -3.46 7.71
C MET A 230 -0.10 -3.72 6.40
N HIS A 231 -0.75 -3.63 5.24
CA HIS A 231 -0.07 -3.79 3.94
C HIS A 231 1.01 -2.72 3.72
N ALA A 232 0.73 -1.46 4.05
CA ALA A 232 1.68 -0.36 3.94
C ALA A 232 2.89 -0.59 4.84
N SER A 233 2.68 -1.01 6.08
CA SER A 233 3.73 -1.33 7.04
C SER A 233 4.67 -2.42 6.54
N VAL A 234 4.13 -3.52 5.97
CA VAL A 234 4.96 -4.58 5.40
C VAL A 234 5.82 -4.02 4.27
N VAL A 235 5.25 -3.28 3.33
CA VAL A 235 6.03 -2.79 2.18
C VAL A 235 7.05 -1.72 2.54
N VAL A 236 6.75 -0.85 3.51
CA VAL A 236 7.75 0.08 4.05
C VAL A 236 8.90 -0.68 4.72
N THR A 237 8.61 -1.75 5.46
CA THR A 237 9.64 -2.57 6.10
C THR A 237 10.62 -3.15 5.08
N TYR A 238 10.09 -3.80 4.02
CA TYR A 238 10.90 -4.38 2.94
C TYR A 238 11.44 -3.34 1.93
N SER A 239 11.20 -2.05 2.15
CA SER A 239 11.86 -0.99 1.37
C SER A 239 13.38 -1.00 1.61
N SER A 240 13.79 -1.20 2.87
CA SER A 240 15.17 -1.25 3.34
C SER A 240 15.92 -2.46 2.82
N ASP A 241 15.30 -3.64 2.79
CA ASP A 241 15.95 -4.87 2.35
C ASP A 241 16.44 -4.81 0.92
N ALA A 242 15.67 -4.20 0.02
CA ALA A 242 16.15 -4.09 -1.35
C ALA A 242 17.23 -3.02 -1.53
N ARG A 243 17.24 -1.96 -0.72
CA ARG A 243 18.40 -1.06 -0.69
C ARG A 243 19.64 -1.88 -0.32
N ALA A 244 19.53 -2.71 0.72
CA ALA A 244 20.62 -3.62 1.09
C ALA A 244 20.95 -4.64 -0.02
N THR A 245 19.97 -5.11 -0.80
CA THR A 245 20.23 -5.97 -1.98
C THR A 245 20.98 -5.22 -3.08
N LEU A 246 20.69 -3.94 -3.29
CA LEU A 246 21.37 -3.12 -4.29
C LEU A 246 22.81 -2.82 -3.90
N ASP A 247 23.03 -2.43 -2.64
CA ASP A 247 24.38 -2.22 -2.10
C ASP A 247 25.21 -3.52 -2.18
N TYR A 248 24.57 -4.65 -1.89
CA TYR A 248 25.17 -5.97 -2.07
C TYR A 248 25.49 -6.28 -3.55
N ALA A 249 24.56 -6.02 -4.46
CA ALA A 249 24.78 -6.22 -5.90
C ALA A 249 25.91 -5.33 -6.44
N ALA A 250 25.99 -4.07 -6.00
CA ALA A 250 27.06 -3.15 -6.37
C ALA A 250 28.43 -3.66 -5.89
N THR A 251 28.51 -4.10 -4.63
CA THR A 251 29.74 -4.67 -4.05
C THR A 251 30.20 -5.91 -4.82
N MET A 252 29.27 -6.82 -5.13
CA MET A 252 29.56 -8.04 -5.88
C MET A 252 30.03 -7.75 -7.31
N GLN A 253 29.48 -6.72 -7.94
CA GLN A 253 29.90 -6.28 -9.27
C GLN A 253 31.32 -5.71 -9.30
N ASP A 254 31.78 -5.08 -8.22
CA ASP A 254 33.17 -4.65 -8.13
C ASP A 254 34.14 -5.82 -8.04
N LEU A 255 33.74 -6.96 -7.45
CA LEU A 255 34.52 -8.20 -7.47
C LEU A 255 34.60 -8.82 -8.87
N VAL A 256 33.54 -8.71 -9.67
CA VAL A 256 33.55 -9.14 -11.09
C VAL A 256 34.54 -8.31 -11.89
N LYS A 257 34.54 -6.98 -11.72
CA LYS A 257 35.51 -6.09 -12.40
C LYS A 257 36.95 -6.41 -12.06
N GLN A 258 37.21 -6.87 -10.84
CA GLN A 258 38.54 -7.30 -10.38
C GLN A 258 38.92 -8.70 -10.87
N GLY A 259 38.02 -9.40 -11.56
CA GLY A 259 38.24 -10.78 -12.02
C GLY A 259 38.15 -11.84 -10.91
N LEU A 260 37.62 -11.47 -9.74
CA LEU A 260 37.53 -12.36 -8.57
C LEU A 260 36.27 -13.24 -8.59
N LEU A 261 35.20 -12.79 -9.24
CA LEU A 261 33.95 -13.52 -9.42
C LEU A 261 33.50 -13.46 -10.88
N THR A 262 32.72 -14.45 -11.31
CA THR A 262 32.03 -14.40 -12.60
C THR A 262 30.65 -13.71 -12.46
N GLN A 263 30.11 -13.21 -13.57
CA GLN A 263 28.78 -12.59 -13.57
C GLN A 263 27.70 -13.56 -13.11
N GLU A 264 27.80 -14.84 -13.49
CA GLU A 264 26.85 -15.89 -13.14
C GLU A 264 26.78 -16.12 -11.62
N VAL A 265 27.94 -16.08 -10.94
CA VAL A 265 28.00 -16.22 -9.49
C VAL A 265 27.33 -15.03 -8.80
N VAL A 266 27.59 -13.81 -9.28
CA VAL A 266 26.95 -12.60 -8.74
C VAL A 266 25.45 -12.62 -8.96
N ASP A 267 24.99 -12.94 -10.18
CA ASP A 267 23.57 -13.03 -10.51
C ASP A 267 22.88 -14.08 -9.63
N ALA A 268 23.48 -15.25 -9.43
CA ALA A 268 22.94 -16.28 -8.55
C ALA A 268 22.81 -15.81 -7.09
N GLN A 269 23.83 -15.10 -6.58
CA GLN A 269 23.83 -14.58 -5.21
C GLN A 269 22.82 -13.44 -5.01
N VAL A 270 22.72 -12.51 -5.96
CA VAL A 270 21.72 -11.42 -5.93
C VAL A 270 20.31 -12.01 -6.04
N ASN A 271 20.09 -12.97 -6.94
CA ASN A 271 18.81 -13.69 -7.05
C ASN A 271 18.45 -14.40 -5.75
N LYS A 272 19.41 -15.08 -5.11
CA LYS A 272 19.18 -15.73 -3.82
C LYS A 272 18.77 -14.71 -2.75
N LYS A 273 19.47 -13.58 -2.67
CA LYS A 273 19.14 -12.52 -1.69
C LYS A 273 17.76 -11.91 -1.97
N LEU A 274 17.41 -11.69 -3.23
CA LEU A 274 16.07 -11.23 -3.62
C LEU A 274 15.00 -12.26 -3.23
N ASP A 275 15.19 -13.52 -3.60
CA ASP A 275 14.24 -14.59 -3.29
C ASP A 275 14.02 -14.74 -1.79
N GLN A 276 15.09 -14.64 -1.00
CA GLN A 276 15.05 -14.69 0.46
C GLN A 276 14.07 -13.69 1.06
N TRP A 277 14.22 -12.38 0.82
CA TRP A 277 13.32 -11.42 1.47
C TRP A 277 11.97 -11.27 0.72
N ILE A 278 11.88 -11.62 -0.57
CA ILE A 278 10.61 -11.52 -1.33
C ILE A 278 9.70 -12.73 -1.11
N THR A 279 10.25 -13.95 -1.21
CA THR A 279 9.46 -15.19 -1.34
C THR A 279 9.76 -16.21 -0.25
N SER A 280 11.03 -16.55 -0.01
CA SER A 280 11.40 -17.76 0.74
C SER A 280 11.65 -17.55 2.24
N GLY A 281 11.88 -16.31 2.65
CA GLY A 281 12.25 -15.91 4.01
C GLY A 281 13.76 -16.00 4.24
N VAL A 282 14.20 -15.62 5.44
CA VAL A 282 15.60 -15.73 5.86
C VAL A 282 15.66 -16.49 7.17
N GLU A 283 16.54 -17.48 7.27
CA GLU A 283 16.81 -18.15 8.55
C GLU A 283 17.98 -17.45 9.27
N ILE A 284 17.72 -16.98 10.48
CA ILE A 284 18.72 -16.35 11.37
C ILE A 284 18.65 -17.07 12.71
N ASP A 285 19.77 -17.65 13.15
CA ASP A 285 19.88 -18.38 14.43
C ASP A 285 18.79 -19.45 14.62
N GLY A 286 18.49 -20.21 13.55
CA GLY A 286 17.47 -21.26 13.56
C GLY A 286 16.02 -20.74 13.56
N LYS A 287 15.81 -19.42 13.43
CA LYS A 287 14.49 -18.80 13.31
C LYS A 287 14.28 -18.29 11.89
N LYS A 288 13.23 -18.77 11.24
CA LYS A 288 12.79 -18.24 9.95
C LYS A 288 12.09 -16.89 10.16
N LEU A 289 12.71 -15.84 9.67
CA LEU A 289 12.04 -14.57 9.38
C LEU A 289 11.17 -14.76 8.14
N PRO A 290 9.92 -14.30 8.18
CA PRO A 290 9.02 -14.41 7.03
C PRO A 290 9.57 -13.61 5.85
N SER A 291 9.13 -13.96 4.64
CA SER A 291 9.31 -13.08 3.47
C SER A 291 8.23 -12.01 3.39
N MET A 292 8.45 -10.99 2.56
CA MET A 292 7.44 -9.99 2.22
C MET A 292 6.15 -10.65 1.74
N LYS A 293 6.24 -11.67 0.88
CA LYS A 293 5.07 -12.40 0.41
C LYS A 293 4.35 -13.11 1.56
N GLU A 294 5.09 -13.81 2.42
CA GLU A 294 4.51 -14.52 3.55
C GLU A 294 3.80 -13.57 4.52
N GLU A 295 4.39 -12.40 4.80
CA GLU A 295 3.75 -11.35 5.60
C GLU A 295 2.50 -10.77 4.94
N LEU A 296 2.56 -10.47 3.63
CA LEU A 296 1.40 -9.99 2.88
C LEU A 296 0.27 -11.03 2.85
N ASP A 297 0.60 -12.30 2.64
CA ASP A 297 -0.36 -13.41 2.60
C ASP A 297 -0.95 -13.69 4.00
N ALA A 298 -0.22 -13.39 5.07
CA ALA A 298 -0.67 -13.48 6.45
C ALA A 298 -1.69 -12.39 6.83
N ILE A 299 -1.78 -11.29 6.07
CA ILE A 299 -2.79 -10.24 6.26
C ILE A 299 -4.13 -10.73 5.68
N THR A 300 -4.79 -11.58 6.46
CA THR A 300 -6.14 -12.11 6.18
C THR A 300 -7.20 -11.26 6.87
N ASP A 301 -8.45 -11.36 6.40
CA ASP A 301 -9.59 -10.66 7.02
C ASP A 301 -9.75 -11.06 8.50
N ALA A 302 -9.53 -12.34 8.82
CA ALA A 302 -9.53 -12.82 10.19
C ALA A 302 -8.41 -12.17 11.04
N LYS A 303 -7.20 -12.04 10.49
CA LYS A 303 -6.07 -11.45 11.22
C LYS A 303 -6.27 -9.95 11.49
N VAL A 304 -6.81 -9.23 10.52
CA VAL A 304 -7.16 -7.81 10.68
C VAL A 304 -8.20 -7.64 11.78
N TYR A 305 -9.27 -8.45 11.75
CA TYR A 305 -10.31 -8.39 12.77
C TYR A 305 -9.80 -8.77 14.16
N GLU A 306 -9.03 -9.86 14.29
CA GLU A 306 -8.41 -10.27 15.55
C GLU A 306 -7.55 -9.15 16.15
N THR A 307 -6.80 -8.44 15.30
CA THR A 307 -5.95 -7.31 15.74
C THR A 307 -6.79 -6.16 16.28
N LEU A 308 -7.90 -5.83 15.64
CA LEU A 308 -8.82 -4.77 16.08
C LEU A 308 -9.61 -5.15 17.33
N ASP A 309 -10.13 -6.38 17.38
CA ASP A 309 -10.85 -6.94 18.52
C ASP A 309 -9.95 -7.02 19.76
N LYS A 310 -8.70 -7.47 19.59
CA LYS A 310 -7.72 -7.43 20.68
C LYS A 310 -7.48 -6.01 21.17
N PHE A 311 -7.23 -5.07 20.27
CA PHE A 311 -7.02 -3.66 20.63
C PHE A 311 -8.22 -3.07 21.39
N ASP A 312 -9.45 -3.43 21.00
CA ASP A 312 -10.67 -3.02 21.69
C ASP A 312 -10.82 -3.63 23.09
N LYS A 313 -10.50 -4.91 23.25
CA LYS A 313 -10.51 -5.60 24.54
C LYS A 313 -9.45 -5.04 25.49
N ASP A 314 -8.24 -4.80 24.98
CA ASP A 314 -7.13 -4.27 25.77
C ASP A 314 -7.45 -2.88 26.36
N ARG A 315 -8.33 -2.10 25.72
CA ARG A 315 -8.80 -0.79 26.22
C ARG A 315 -10.19 -0.81 26.85
N SER A 316 -10.78 -1.98 27.08
CA SER A 316 -12.13 -2.14 27.65
C SER A 316 -13.22 -1.35 26.90
N ALA A 317 -13.16 -1.33 25.57
CA ALA A 317 -14.17 -0.66 24.75
C ALA A 317 -15.57 -1.27 24.90
N TRP A 318 -16.61 -0.48 24.63
CA TRP A 318 -17.99 -0.96 24.56
C TRP A 318 -18.24 -1.65 23.22
N LEU A 319 -18.55 -2.96 23.22
CA LEU A 319 -18.60 -3.79 22.01
C LEU A 319 -19.97 -4.42 21.74
N ASN A 320 -21.00 -4.06 22.50
CA ASN A 320 -22.28 -4.78 22.47
C ASN A 320 -22.98 -4.75 21.10
N GLU A 321 -22.70 -3.75 20.27
CA GLU A 321 -23.33 -3.56 18.97
C GLU A 321 -22.35 -3.60 17.79
N ASP A 322 -21.09 -3.91 18.10
CA ASP A 322 -20.07 -4.09 17.09
C ASP A 322 -20.41 -5.30 16.21
N PRO A 323 -20.39 -5.15 14.88
CA PRO A 323 -20.63 -6.27 14.00
C PRO A 323 -19.48 -7.29 14.06
N GLY A 324 -19.82 -8.57 13.96
CA GLY A 324 -18.84 -9.63 13.77
C GLY A 324 -18.16 -9.57 12.39
N LEU A 325 -17.00 -10.22 12.26
CA LEU A 325 -16.23 -10.31 11.00
C LEU A 325 -17.09 -10.66 9.78
N LYS A 326 -17.99 -11.64 9.92
CA LYS A 326 -18.85 -12.09 8.81
C LYS A 326 -19.69 -10.94 8.24
N TYR A 327 -20.32 -10.15 9.11
CA TYR A 327 -21.12 -9.00 8.68
C TYR A 327 -20.27 -7.98 7.92
N ILE A 328 -19.07 -7.67 8.44
CA ILE A 328 -18.15 -6.72 7.82
C ILE A 328 -17.76 -7.18 6.41
N VAL A 329 -17.37 -8.46 6.26
CA VAL A 329 -16.99 -9.02 4.95
C VAL A 329 -18.17 -9.05 3.99
N ASP A 330 -19.35 -9.49 4.43
CA ASP A 330 -20.56 -9.57 3.59
C ASP A 330 -20.98 -8.18 3.08
N GLU A 331 -20.95 -7.15 3.93
CA GLU A 331 -21.26 -5.76 3.52
C GLU A 331 -20.21 -5.19 2.57
N LEU A 332 -18.92 -5.50 2.78
CA LEU A 332 -17.86 -5.09 1.84
C LEU A 332 -18.07 -5.73 0.45
N GLU A 333 -18.38 -7.02 0.39
CA GLU A 333 -18.65 -7.72 -0.87
C GLU A 333 -19.90 -7.18 -1.58
N LYS A 334 -20.95 -6.85 -0.81
CA LYS A 334 -22.16 -6.23 -1.33
C LYS A 334 -21.88 -4.85 -1.92
N LYS A 335 -21.14 -4.00 -1.20
CA LYS A 335 -20.73 -2.67 -1.70
C LYS A 335 -19.87 -2.80 -2.96
N GLU A 336 -19.01 -3.82 -3.04
CA GLU A 336 -18.21 -4.12 -4.23
C GLU A 336 -19.06 -4.51 -5.45
N LYS A 337 -20.04 -5.40 -5.28
CA LYS A 337 -20.95 -5.80 -6.36
C LYS A 337 -21.78 -4.62 -6.87
N GLN A 338 -22.27 -3.77 -5.96
CA GLN A 338 -23.04 -2.58 -6.31
C GLN A 338 -22.23 -1.58 -7.12
N GLU A 339 -20.96 -1.37 -6.77
CA GLU A 339 -20.08 -0.45 -7.51
C GLU A 339 -19.77 -0.98 -8.92
N LYS A 340 -19.45 -2.27 -9.06
CA LYS A 340 -19.25 -2.90 -10.38
C LYS A 340 -20.46 -2.74 -11.29
N ALA A 341 -21.66 -2.99 -10.75
CA ALA A 341 -22.90 -2.83 -11.49
C ALA A 341 -23.20 -1.36 -11.88
N LYS A 342 -22.61 -0.38 -11.19
CA LYS A 342 -22.69 1.04 -11.59
C LYS A 342 -21.71 1.34 -12.72
N GLU A 343 -20.47 0.86 -12.62
CA GLU A 343 -19.45 1.03 -13.66
C GLU A 343 -19.88 0.41 -14.99
N GLU A 344 -20.42 -0.80 -14.97
CA GLU A 344 -20.95 -1.49 -16.16
C GLU A 344 -22.11 -0.73 -16.82
N LYS A 345 -22.85 0.08 -16.06
CA LYS A 345 -23.93 0.95 -16.58
C LYS A 345 -23.41 2.28 -17.11
N GLU A 346 -22.29 2.78 -16.60
CA GLU A 346 -21.66 4.02 -17.07
C GLU A 346 -20.85 3.80 -18.35
N GLU A 347 -20.44 2.56 -18.63
CA GLU A 347 -19.73 2.17 -19.86
C GLU A 347 -20.66 1.80 -21.03
N GLN A 348 -21.97 1.67 -20.80
CA GLN A 348 -23.01 1.45 -21.81
C GLN A 348 -23.65 2.77 -22.25
#